data_AF-S4RN36-F1
#
_entry.id   AF-S4RN36-F1
#
_cell.length_a   1.000
_cell.length_b   1.000
_cell.length_c   1.000
_cell.angle_alpha   90.00
_cell.angle_beta   90.00
_cell.angle_gamma   90.00
#
_symmetry.space_group_name_H-M   'P 1'
#
loop_
_entity.id
_entity.type
_entity.pdbx_description
1 polymer ?
#
loop_
_entity_poly.entity_id
_entity_poly.type
_entity_poly.pdbx_seq_one_letter_code
_entity_poly.pdbx_strand_id
1 'polypeptide(L)'
;NRVAADWGRADPGVCSYSPPEGERDIVYRHCGLFGDPHLRTFMDDFQTCKVEGAWPLVDNPYLSVQVTNIPVVPGSSATATNKLTIIFKEYAECTDVKMYQAETDSLPPAFVDGSKNGGPRDTTGSLRISELVPGRHVEIQARFI
;
A
#
# COMPACT_ATOMS: atom_id res chain seq x y z
N ASN A 1 -5.75 19.17 -20.88
CA ASN A 1 -6.26 19.31 -19.50
C ASN A 1 -5.50 18.40 -18.56
N ARG A 2 -4.40 18.89 -17.97
CA ARG A 2 -3.74 18.20 -16.86
C ARG A 2 -4.54 18.54 -15.61
N VAL A 3 -5.15 17.53 -15.00
CA VAL A 3 -5.66 17.65 -13.64
C VAL A 3 -4.41 17.63 -12.76
N ALA A 4 -3.93 18.81 -12.35
CA ALA A 4 -2.99 18.90 -11.27
C ALA A 4 -3.76 18.48 -10.01
N ALA A 5 -3.54 17.25 -9.55
CA ALA A 5 -3.99 16.87 -8.23
C ALA A 5 -3.22 17.76 -7.23
N ASP A 6 -3.98 18.49 -6.42
CA ASP A 6 -3.51 19.48 -5.45
C ASP A 6 -2.82 18.78 -4.26
N TRP A 7 -1.66 18.15 -4.51
CA TRP A 7 -0.84 17.48 -3.50
C TRP A 7 0.14 18.43 -2.80
N GLY A 8 -0.02 19.75 -2.97
CA GLY A 8 1.03 20.73 -2.70
C GLY A 8 0.90 21.54 -1.41
N ARG A 9 -0.14 21.34 -0.59
CA ARG A 9 -0.26 22.05 0.69
C ARG A 9 -0.13 21.06 1.84
N ALA A 10 1.03 21.10 2.51
CA ALA A 10 1.19 20.49 3.82
C ALA A 10 0.10 21.05 4.74
N ASP A 11 -0.76 20.18 5.25
CA ASP A 11 -1.84 20.57 6.14
C ASP A 11 -1.22 20.79 7.53
N PRO A 12 -1.30 22.00 8.12
CA PRO A 12 -0.68 22.28 9.40
C PRO A 12 -1.29 21.36 10.47
N GLY A 13 -0.48 20.41 10.98
CA GLY A 13 -0.90 19.43 11.99
C GLY A 13 -0.94 17.97 11.52
N VAL A 14 -0.80 17.70 10.21
CA VAL A 14 -0.72 16.33 9.70
C VAL A 14 0.73 15.94 9.43
N CYS A 15 1.23 14.91 10.12
CA CYS A 15 2.55 14.37 9.81
C CYS A 15 2.61 13.91 8.34
N SER A 16 3.54 14.50 7.59
CA SER A 16 3.73 14.28 6.15
C SER A 16 5.22 14.19 5.83
N TYR A 17 5.57 13.41 4.81
CA TYR A 17 6.93 13.26 4.32
C TYR A 17 7.49 14.62 3.89
N SER A 18 8.71 14.91 4.31
CA SER A 18 9.47 16.08 3.89
C SER A 18 10.75 15.62 3.22
N PRO A 19 11.06 16.08 1.99
CA PRO A 19 12.29 15.70 1.32
C PRO A 19 13.51 16.30 2.06
N PRO A 20 14.69 15.68 1.92
CA PRO A 20 15.94 16.21 2.47
C PRO A 20 16.21 17.65 2.02
N GLU A 21 16.91 18.41 2.86
CA GLU A 21 17.24 19.81 2.56
C GLU A 21 18.03 19.92 1.24
N GLY A 22 17.50 20.70 0.30
CA GLY A 22 18.08 20.89 -1.03
C GLY A 22 17.41 20.09 -2.15
N GLU A 23 16.55 19.12 -1.82
CA GLU A 23 15.78 18.35 -2.80
C GLU A 23 14.36 18.91 -2.89
N ARG A 24 14.01 19.54 -4.02
CA ARG A 24 12.73 20.25 -4.20
C ARG A 24 11.64 19.42 -4.89
N ASP A 25 12.03 18.34 -5.56
CA ASP A 25 11.13 17.55 -6.40
C ASP A 25 11.00 16.13 -5.85
N ILE A 26 9.79 15.75 -5.43
CA ILE A 26 9.46 14.38 -5.03
C ILE A 26 9.17 13.57 -6.30
N VAL A 27 9.91 12.48 -6.51
CA VAL A 27 9.70 11.57 -7.63
C VAL A 27 9.02 10.29 -7.15
N TYR A 28 7.75 10.12 -7.55
CA TYR A 28 6.99 8.90 -7.25
C TYR A 28 7.35 7.75 -8.18
N ARG A 29 7.54 6.55 -7.61
CA ARG A 29 7.70 5.30 -8.35
C ARG A 29 6.50 4.40 -8.10
N HIS A 30 6.14 3.58 -9.08
CA HIS A 30 4.95 2.75 -9.03
C HIS A 30 5.33 1.27 -9.16
N CYS A 31 4.72 0.43 -8.32
CA CYS A 31 4.79 -1.02 -8.42
C CYS A 31 3.35 -1.54 -8.52
N GLY A 32 3.13 -2.63 -9.28
CA GLY A 32 1.80 -3.20 -9.46
C GLY A 32 1.85 -4.71 -9.66
N LEU A 33 0.89 -5.42 -9.08
CA LEU A 33 0.72 -6.87 -9.19
C LEU A 33 -0.72 -7.17 -9.58
N PHE A 34 -0.94 -7.92 -10.67
CA PHE A 34 -2.28 -8.17 -11.22
C PHE A 34 -2.31 -9.43 -12.07
N GLY A 35 -3.48 -10.04 -12.28
CA GLY A 35 -3.61 -11.21 -13.15
C GLY A 35 -2.85 -12.43 -12.61
N ASP A 36 -2.07 -13.10 -13.46
CA ASP A 36 -1.48 -14.42 -13.20
C ASP A 36 0.03 -14.44 -12.86
N PRO A 37 0.38 -13.93 -11.68
CA PRO A 37 0.58 -12.51 -11.49
C PRO A 37 1.61 -11.93 -12.47
N HIS A 38 1.18 -10.90 -13.18
CA HIS A 38 2.04 -9.93 -13.82
C HIS A 38 2.49 -8.89 -12.79
N LEU A 39 3.79 -8.61 -12.79
CA LEU A 39 4.45 -7.63 -11.93
C LEU A 39 4.99 -6.49 -12.79
N ARG A 40 4.63 -5.25 -12.43
CA ARG A 40 5.36 -4.03 -12.81
C ARG A 40 6.22 -3.61 -11.63
N THR A 41 7.55 -3.59 -11.80
CA THR A 41 8.48 -3.19 -10.73
C THR A 41 8.55 -1.67 -10.59
N PHE A 42 9.15 -1.17 -9.50
CA PHE A 42 9.44 0.27 -9.33
C PHE A 42 10.39 0.86 -10.39
N MET A 43 11.06 0.02 -11.17
CA MET A 43 11.93 0.42 -12.29
C MET A 43 11.21 0.35 -13.64
N ASP A 44 9.90 0.13 -13.64
CA ASP A 44 9.05 -0.04 -14.82
C ASP A 44 9.36 -1.30 -15.66
N ASP A 45 10.02 -2.30 -15.07
CA ASP A 45 10.16 -3.63 -15.68
C ASP A 45 8.86 -4.43 -15.54
N PHE A 46 8.53 -5.22 -16.56
CA PHE A 46 7.37 -6.10 -16.57
C PHE A 46 7.80 -7.57 -16.53
N GLN A 47 7.20 -8.34 -15.63
CA GLN A 47 7.49 -9.75 -15.43
C GLN A 47 6.19 -10.55 -15.29
N THR A 48 6.20 -11.80 -15.74
CA THR A 48 5.15 -12.79 -15.41
C THR A 48 5.78 -13.83 -14.50
N CYS A 49 5.27 -13.94 -13.28
CA CYS A 49 5.94 -14.67 -12.21
C CYS A 49 5.19 -15.94 -11.85
N LYS A 50 5.83 -17.11 -11.95
CA LYS A 50 5.33 -18.33 -11.27
C LYS A 50 5.81 -18.33 -9.83
N VAL A 51 5.04 -17.68 -8.97
CA VAL A 51 5.31 -17.60 -7.53
C VAL A 51 4.11 -18.14 -6.78
N GLU A 52 4.28 -19.27 -6.10
CA GLU A 52 3.27 -19.89 -5.23
C GLU A 52 3.65 -19.65 -3.76
N GLY A 53 2.67 -19.47 -2.89
CA GLY A 53 2.88 -19.19 -1.48
C GLY A 53 3.08 -17.70 -1.20
N ALA A 54 3.67 -17.40 -0.04
CA ALA A 54 3.86 -16.04 0.46
C ALA A 54 5.16 -15.41 -0.06
N TRP A 55 5.09 -14.20 -0.59
CA TRP A 55 6.22 -13.47 -1.17
C TRP A 55 6.20 -11.99 -0.76
N PRO A 56 7.37 -11.40 -0.43
CA PRO A 56 7.48 -9.97 -0.19
C PRO A 56 7.49 -9.21 -1.53
N LEU A 57 6.55 -8.28 -1.69
CA LEU A 57 6.53 -7.32 -2.81
C LEU A 57 7.31 -6.03 -2.46
N VAL A 58 7.20 -5.61 -1.20
CA VAL A 58 7.98 -4.51 -0.62
C VAL A 58 8.45 -4.96 0.75
N ASP A 59 9.73 -4.80 1.06
CA ASP A 59 10.24 -4.90 2.42
C ASP A 59 11.37 -3.89 2.61
N ASN A 60 11.06 -2.80 3.30
CA ASN A 60 12.00 -1.71 3.57
C ASN A 60 11.76 -1.18 5.00
N PRO A 61 12.57 -0.23 5.51
CA PRO A 61 12.42 0.27 6.88
C PRO A 61 11.06 0.87 7.26
N TYR A 62 10.22 1.21 6.27
CA TYR A 62 8.95 1.93 6.47
C TYR A 62 7.71 1.07 6.21
N LEU A 63 7.81 0.14 5.25
CA LEU A 63 6.68 -0.61 4.72
C LEU A 63 7.06 -2.05 4.42
N SER A 64 6.19 -2.97 4.81
CA SER A 64 6.21 -4.35 4.31
C SER A 64 4.90 -4.64 3.58
N VAL A 65 4.99 -5.13 2.34
CA VAL A 65 3.86 -5.59 1.53
C VAL A 65 4.13 -7.04 1.18
N GLN A 66 3.28 -7.94 1.65
CA GLN A 66 3.35 -9.37 1.38
C GLN A 66 2.10 -9.80 0.62
N VAL A 67 2.30 -10.66 -0.36
CA VAL A 67 1.22 -11.29 -1.12
C VAL A 67 1.30 -12.80 -0.96
N THR A 68 0.16 -13.46 -0.94
CA THR A 68 0.09 -14.92 -1.09
C THR A 68 -0.56 -15.24 -2.42
N ASN A 69 0.10 -16.09 -3.19
CA ASN A 69 -0.37 -16.53 -4.49
C ASN A 69 -0.68 -18.03 -4.45
N ILE A 70 -1.79 -18.43 -5.05
CA ILE A 70 -2.21 -19.83 -5.17
C ILE A 70 -2.30 -20.23 -6.64
N PRO A 71 -2.07 -21.49 -7.02
CA PRO A 71 -2.33 -21.96 -8.38
C PRO A 71 -3.78 -21.71 -8.77
N VAL A 72 -4.02 -21.21 -9.99
CA VAL A 72 -5.40 -20.96 -10.48
C VAL A 72 -6.20 -22.26 -10.59
N VAL A 73 -5.54 -23.35 -10.90
CA VAL A 73 -6.04 -24.73 -10.81
C VAL A 73 -4.92 -25.66 -10.32
N PRO A 74 -5.23 -26.79 -9.68
CA PRO A 74 -4.22 -27.75 -9.23
C PRO A 74 -3.29 -28.18 -10.36
N GLY A 75 -1.97 -28.09 -10.13
CA GLY A 75 -0.94 -28.45 -11.11
C GLY A 75 -0.64 -27.38 -12.17
N SER A 76 -1.34 -26.24 -12.17
CA SER A 76 -1.05 -25.12 -13.08
C SER A 76 0.27 -24.43 -12.74
N SER A 77 0.92 -23.88 -13.77
CA SER A 77 2.01 -22.91 -13.61
C SER A 77 1.52 -21.48 -13.37
N ALA A 78 0.28 -21.18 -13.73
CA ALA A 78 -0.33 -19.88 -13.47
C ALA A 78 -0.81 -19.82 -12.01
N THR A 79 -0.44 -18.76 -11.30
CA THR A 79 -0.88 -18.47 -9.94
C THR A 79 -1.70 -17.18 -9.91
N ALA A 80 -2.44 -16.91 -8.84
CA ALA A 80 -3.14 -15.65 -8.63
C ALA A 80 -3.09 -15.26 -7.15
N THR A 81 -3.05 -13.95 -6.87
CA THR A 81 -3.01 -13.43 -5.50
C THR A 81 -4.36 -13.62 -4.81
N ASN A 82 -4.36 -14.31 -3.66
CA ASN A 82 -5.56 -14.51 -2.84
C ASN A 82 -5.50 -13.82 -1.47
N LYS A 83 -4.32 -13.29 -1.10
CA LYS A 83 -4.11 -12.56 0.15
C LYS A 83 -3.10 -11.44 -0.06
N LEU A 84 -3.41 -10.29 0.52
CA LEU A 84 -2.55 -9.13 0.62
C LEU A 84 -2.42 -8.75 2.10
N THR A 85 -1.19 -8.60 2.58
CA THR A 85 -0.90 -8.07 3.92
C THR A 85 0.03 -6.87 3.76
N ILE A 86 -0.37 -5.73 4.33
CA ILE A 86 0.45 -4.51 4.36
C ILE A 86 0.71 -4.16 5.82
N ILE A 87 1.96 -3.97 6.18
CA ILE A 87 2.38 -3.50 7.49
C ILE A 87 3.03 -2.13 7.31
N PHE A 88 2.34 -1.11 7.79
CA PHE A 88 2.90 0.22 8.01
C PHE A 88 3.71 0.14 9.31
N LYS A 89 5.04 0.27 9.20
CA LYS A 89 5.94 0.20 10.35
C LYS A 89 5.78 1.47 11.18
N GLU A 90 6.10 1.38 12.47
CA GLU A 90 6.05 2.53 13.37
C GLU A 90 6.90 3.67 12.82
N TYR A 91 6.34 4.87 12.85
CA TYR A 91 7.05 6.08 12.49
C TYR A 91 6.75 7.13 13.55
N ALA A 92 7.79 7.50 14.30
CA ALA A 92 7.70 8.35 15.48
C ALA A 92 6.84 9.60 15.21
N GLU A 93 5.93 9.89 16.13
CA GLU A 93 4.99 11.04 16.08
C GLU A 93 3.92 10.96 14.96
N CYS A 94 3.97 9.99 14.06
CA CYS A 94 3.10 9.94 12.87
C CYS A 94 2.12 8.77 12.89
N THR A 95 2.58 7.56 13.19
CA THR A 95 1.73 6.37 13.33
C THR A 95 2.40 5.28 14.17
N ASP A 96 1.59 4.59 14.98
CA ASP A 96 1.94 3.27 15.48
C ASP A 96 1.95 2.25 14.34
N VAL A 97 2.44 1.04 14.60
CA VAL A 97 2.34 -0.07 13.65
C VAL A 97 0.88 -0.32 13.27
N LYS A 98 0.58 -0.35 11.97
CA LYS A 98 -0.75 -0.69 11.45
C LYS A 98 -0.67 -1.80 10.43
N MET A 99 -1.57 -2.77 10.57
CA MET A 99 -1.68 -3.90 9.65
C MET A 99 -2.99 -3.80 8.86
N TYR A 100 -2.87 -3.86 7.55
CA TYR A 100 -3.99 -4.09 6.65
C TYR A 100 -3.91 -5.51 6.09
N GLN A 101 -5.04 -6.19 5.99
CA GLN A 101 -5.13 -7.48 5.33
C GLN A 101 -6.40 -7.55 4.49
N ALA A 102 -6.25 -8.02 3.26
CA ALA A 102 -7.34 -8.34 2.36
C ALA A 102 -7.16 -9.77 1.83
N GLU A 103 -8.28 -10.44 1.57
CA GLU A 103 -8.33 -11.78 0.99
C GLU A 103 -9.36 -11.79 -0.14
N THR A 104 -9.35 -12.86 -0.95
CA THR A 104 -10.44 -13.08 -1.92
C THR A 104 -11.80 -12.96 -1.23
N ASP A 105 -12.71 -12.22 -1.84
CA ASP A 105 -14.06 -11.93 -1.33
C ASP A 105 -14.13 -11.10 -0.03
N SER A 106 -12.99 -10.65 0.51
CA SER A 106 -12.92 -9.85 1.73
C SER A 106 -11.96 -8.67 1.57
N LEU A 107 -12.53 -7.51 1.23
CA LEU A 107 -11.81 -6.25 1.09
C LEU A 107 -12.28 -5.24 2.15
N PRO A 108 -11.74 -5.31 3.39
CA PRO A 108 -12.20 -4.45 4.47
C PRO A 108 -11.78 -2.99 4.24
N PRO A 109 -12.62 -2.02 4.59
CA PRO A 109 -12.26 -0.60 4.59
C PRO A 109 -11.75 -0.15 5.97
N ALA A 110 -10.94 -1.00 6.62
CA ALA A 110 -10.33 -0.78 7.93
C ALA A 110 -9.03 -1.60 8.08
N PHE A 111 -8.17 -1.19 9.00
CA PHE A 111 -7.05 -2.00 9.48
C PHE A 111 -7.56 -3.19 10.32
N VAL A 112 -6.68 -4.14 10.61
CA VAL A 112 -7.02 -5.39 11.35
C VAL A 112 -7.62 -5.11 12.74
N ASP A 113 -7.23 -4.00 13.37
CA ASP A 113 -7.78 -3.55 14.67
C ASP A 113 -9.13 -2.80 14.54
N GLY A 114 -9.69 -2.71 13.34
CA GLY A 114 -10.94 -2.00 13.04
C GLY A 114 -10.79 -0.48 12.86
N SER A 115 -9.59 0.07 13.06
CA SER A 115 -9.34 1.50 12.86
C SER A 115 -9.32 1.88 11.38
N LYS A 116 -9.67 3.13 11.06
CA LYS A 116 -9.58 3.68 9.69
C LYS A 116 -8.44 4.66 9.50
N ASN A 117 -7.75 5.01 10.58
CA ASN A 117 -6.63 5.95 10.56
C ASN A 117 -5.52 5.42 11.46
N GLY A 118 -4.28 5.77 11.14
CA GLY A 118 -3.12 5.61 12.02
C GLY A 118 -2.75 6.92 12.73
N GLY A 119 -2.06 6.79 13.86
CA GLY A 119 -1.58 7.91 14.65
C GLY A 119 -2.44 8.31 15.87
N PRO A 120 -1.87 9.07 16.82
CA PRO A 120 -2.61 9.73 17.90
C PRO A 120 -3.78 10.57 17.37
N ARG A 121 -4.76 10.88 18.23
CA ARG A 121 -5.97 11.66 17.87
C ARG A 121 -5.65 13.01 17.17
N ASP A 122 -4.45 13.55 17.38
CA ASP A 122 -4.00 14.83 16.83
C ASP A 122 -3.32 14.72 15.46
N THR A 123 -3.02 13.52 14.95
CA THR A 123 -2.43 13.27 13.62
C THR A 123 -3.39 12.55 12.67
N THR A 124 -4.69 12.76 12.86
CA THR A 124 -5.79 12.21 12.05
C THR A 124 -5.65 12.59 10.57
N GLY A 125 -4.86 11.83 9.82
CA GLY A 125 -4.60 12.08 8.41
C GLY A 125 -3.23 11.62 7.90
N SER A 126 -2.26 11.31 8.78
CA SER A 126 -0.95 10.80 8.37
C SER A 126 -1.08 9.42 7.70
N LEU A 127 -1.95 8.56 8.21
CA LEU A 127 -2.30 7.27 7.64
C LEU A 127 -3.82 7.13 7.62
N ARG A 128 -4.41 6.88 6.45
CA ARG A 128 -5.86 6.78 6.29
C ARG A 128 -6.26 5.73 5.27
N ILE A 129 -7.33 4.99 5.57
CA ILE A 129 -7.99 4.10 4.63
C ILE A 129 -9.32 4.71 4.14
N SER A 130 -9.58 4.60 2.85
CA SER A 130 -10.82 5.06 2.21
C SER A 130 -11.35 4.00 1.26
N GLU A 131 -12.64 3.72 1.34
CA GLU A 131 -13.33 2.84 0.39
C GLU A 131 -13.83 3.68 -0.77
N LEU A 132 -13.24 3.50 -1.95
CA LEU A 132 -13.61 4.24 -3.16
C LEU A 132 -14.77 3.57 -3.87
N VAL A 133 -14.81 2.23 -3.85
CA VAL A 133 -15.92 1.44 -4.38
C VAL A 133 -16.26 0.35 -3.36
N PRO A 134 -17.51 0.30 -2.86
CA PRO A 134 -17.92 -0.68 -1.86
C PRO A 134 -17.52 -2.11 -2.21
N GLY A 135 -16.75 -2.74 -1.33
CA GLY A 135 -16.25 -4.12 -1.45
C GLY A 135 -15.34 -4.41 -2.65
N ARG A 136 -14.90 -3.39 -3.39
CA ARG A 136 -14.13 -3.58 -4.64
C ARG A 136 -12.87 -2.73 -4.76
N HIS A 137 -12.82 -1.57 -4.11
CA HIS A 137 -11.67 -0.69 -4.19
C HIS A 137 -11.49 0.06 -2.88
N VAL A 138 -10.36 -0.21 -2.22
CA VAL A 138 -9.89 0.49 -1.04
C VAL A 138 -8.55 1.13 -1.35
N GLU A 139 -8.37 2.38 -0.91
CA GLU A 139 -7.13 3.13 -1.01
C GLU A 139 -6.59 3.40 0.41
N ILE A 140 -5.30 3.18 0.62
CA ILE A 140 -4.60 3.54 1.85
C ILE A 140 -3.60 4.63 1.53
N GLN A 141 -3.77 5.80 2.15
CA GLN A 141 -2.88 6.94 2.02
C GLN A 141 -1.99 7.02 3.25
N ALA A 142 -0.68 6.84 3.06
CA ALA A 142 0.34 7.05 4.08
C ALA A 142 1.15 8.30 3.70
N ARG A 143 0.78 9.46 4.25
CA ARG A 143 1.39 10.75 3.92
C ARG A 143 2.80 10.92 4.47
N PHE A 144 3.18 10.15 5.48
CA PHE A 144 4.44 10.28 6.22
C PHE A 144 5.63 9.54 5.58
N ILE A 145 5.43 8.82 4.46
CA ILE A 145 6.44 8.04 3.73
C ILE A 145 6.41 8.31 2.22
#